data_AF-A0A6P0SU73-F1
#
_entry.id   AF-A0A6P0SU73-F1
#
_cell.length_a   1.000
_cell.length_b   1.000
_cell.length_c   1.000
_cell.angle_alpha   90.00
_cell.angle_beta   90.00
_cell.angle_gamma   90.00
#
_symmetry.space_group_name_H-M   'P 1'
#
loop_
_entity.id
_entity.type
_entity.pdbx_description
1 polymer ?
#
loop_
_entity_poly.entity_id
_entity_poly.type
_entity_poly.pdbx_seq_one_letter_code
_entity_poly.pdbx_strand_id
1 'polypeptide(L)'
;MHLFTTTAGLHCYLERQGPGQEVGLVTTMGALHSGHLSLIERARRENSLVIVTIFVNPLQFAPTEDFQEYPRGLAQDQELCQQVGVDAIFAPTVDQLYGDNSMPTADKGDELTQVIPPKAMTSILCGVSRPGFFQGVATVVVKLLNLVRPNRAYFGQKDAQQLAIIQRMVADFKLPVTIVPCPIVREKSGLACSSRNQYLTPEQKAQASLLYKALRSAQKAFQDGLCDRINLIERVKSELAGTQDIQVEYVELVHPVTLTPLEQVEEQGLLAIAVHLGKTRLIDNILLSHRKPIVAIDGPAGAGKSTVSRLVAKALGLMYLDTGAMYRAVTWRVLKAGIDLEDEPAIAELVSKCTINLSNNQPGESGIQVWVDGEEVTQVIRSQSVTAKVSTVAALSSVRRELLKQQQRWGRQGGVVAEGRDIGTHVFPNAEVKLFLTASVQERARRRQQDLKNRGQEVSLEQLEQEIQQRDLKDSTRAVAPLRKAADAIEVQTDGMSIAEVTDYLVNIYYQQL
;
A
#
# COMPACT_ATOMS: atom_id res chain seq x y z
N MET A 1 15.84 -1.34 21.56
CA MET A 1 15.56 -2.50 20.70
C MET A 1 15.73 -3.76 21.53
N HIS A 2 14.73 -4.65 21.55
CA HIS A 2 14.80 -5.96 22.22
C HIS A 2 15.11 -7.08 21.22
N LEU A 3 15.75 -8.16 21.67
CA LEU A 3 15.93 -9.39 20.91
C LEU A 3 15.18 -10.52 21.60
N PHE A 4 14.28 -11.17 20.88
CA PHE A 4 13.54 -12.34 21.35
C PHE A 4 13.87 -13.56 20.49
N THR A 5 14.19 -14.67 21.14
CA THR A 5 14.44 -15.97 20.49
C THR A 5 13.35 -17.00 20.80
N THR A 6 12.40 -16.67 21.68
CA THR A 6 11.30 -17.53 22.11
C THR A 6 9.96 -16.84 21.90
N THR A 7 8.92 -17.63 21.63
CA THR A 7 7.54 -17.12 21.46
C THR A 7 7.02 -16.50 22.76
N ALA A 8 7.35 -17.08 23.92
CA ALA A 8 6.97 -16.57 25.23
C ALA A 8 7.52 -15.14 25.48
N GLY A 9 8.79 -14.90 25.13
CA GLY A 9 9.40 -13.57 25.28
C GLY A 9 8.73 -12.52 24.39
N LEU A 10 8.46 -12.88 23.13
CA LEU A 10 7.77 -12.01 22.18
C LEU A 10 6.35 -11.68 22.65
N HIS A 11 5.57 -12.68 23.07
CA HIS A 11 4.20 -12.45 23.55
C HIS A 11 4.17 -11.54 24.78
N CYS A 12 5.03 -11.80 25.77
CA CYS A 12 5.10 -10.95 26.97
C CYS A 12 5.42 -9.48 26.61
N TYR A 13 6.30 -9.26 25.64
CA TYR A 13 6.61 -7.92 25.16
C TYR A 13 5.42 -7.24 24.48
N LEU A 14 4.73 -7.95 23.59
CA LEU A 14 3.56 -7.44 22.85
C LEU A 14 2.36 -7.17 23.76
N GLU A 15 2.09 -8.03 24.74
CA GLU A 15 0.99 -7.84 25.71
C GLU A 15 1.19 -6.58 26.57
N ARG A 16 2.44 -6.20 26.86
CA ARG A 16 2.78 -5.00 27.64
C ARG A 16 2.65 -3.68 26.87
N GLN A 17 2.52 -3.73 25.54
CA GLN A 17 2.35 -2.55 24.69
C GLN A 17 0.98 -1.88 24.87
N GLY A 18 0.01 -2.58 25.47
CA GLY A 18 -1.34 -2.06 25.70
C GLY A 18 -2.21 -2.07 24.44
N PRO A 19 -3.54 -1.88 24.58
CA PRO A 19 -4.47 -1.92 23.46
C PRO A 19 -4.27 -0.71 22.53
N GLY A 20 -4.39 -0.94 21.21
CA GLY A 20 -4.42 0.14 20.21
C GLY A 20 -3.06 0.60 19.65
N GLN A 21 -1.95 -0.05 20.01
CA GLN A 21 -0.65 0.25 19.42
C GLN A 21 -0.61 -0.23 17.96
N GLU A 22 -0.18 0.64 17.04
CA GLU A 22 0.01 0.27 15.64
C GLU A 22 1.32 -0.52 15.52
N VAL A 23 1.20 -1.82 15.21
CA VAL A 23 2.33 -2.73 15.04
C VAL A 23 2.59 -2.98 13.56
N GLY A 24 3.78 -2.61 13.11
CA GLY A 24 4.33 -2.92 11.80
C GLY A 24 5.24 -4.15 11.87
N LEU A 25 5.02 -5.13 11.00
CA LEU A 25 5.84 -6.34 10.89
C LEU A 25 6.63 -6.36 9.58
N VAL A 26 7.94 -6.59 9.66
CA VAL A 26 8.78 -6.92 8.50
C VAL A 26 9.31 -8.34 8.66
N THR A 27 8.92 -9.24 7.77
CA THR A 27 9.39 -10.63 7.81
C THR A 27 10.60 -10.83 6.90
N THR A 28 11.70 -11.34 7.43
CA THR A 28 12.95 -11.55 6.68
C THR A 28 13.60 -12.89 7.02
N MET A 29 14.53 -13.33 6.17
CA MET A 29 15.44 -14.45 6.47
C MET A 29 16.79 -14.00 7.05
N GLY A 30 16.95 -12.71 7.39
CA GLY A 30 18.24 -12.12 7.76
C GLY A 30 19.08 -11.68 6.55
N ALA A 31 20.37 -11.42 6.79
CA ALA A 31 21.31 -10.88 5.80
C ALA A 31 20.75 -9.59 5.17
N LEU A 32 20.45 -8.63 6.04
CA LEU A 32 19.73 -7.42 5.70
C LEU A 32 20.52 -6.55 4.72
N HIS A 33 19.79 -5.86 3.86
CA HIS A 33 20.33 -4.99 2.81
C HIS A 33 19.38 -3.80 2.60
N SER A 34 19.74 -2.85 1.74
CA SER A 34 18.95 -1.62 1.48
C SER A 34 17.47 -1.89 1.14
N GLY A 35 17.19 -2.97 0.40
CA GLY A 35 15.82 -3.45 0.19
C GLY A 35 15.05 -3.70 1.50
N HIS A 36 15.63 -4.46 2.45
CA HIS A 36 15.02 -4.69 3.76
C HIS A 36 14.89 -3.40 4.57
N LEU A 37 15.93 -2.55 4.57
CA LEU A 37 15.90 -1.27 5.27
C LEU A 37 14.75 -0.39 4.79
N SER A 38 14.45 -0.37 3.48
CA SER A 38 13.32 0.39 2.94
C SER A 38 11.96 -0.10 3.47
N LEU A 39 11.81 -1.41 3.74
CA LEU A 39 10.61 -1.97 4.36
C LEU A 39 10.49 -1.48 5.80
N ILE A 40 11.60 -1.53 6.55
CA ILE A 40 11.66 -1.15 7.96
C ILE A 40 11.41 0.35 8.13
N GLU A 41 12.03 1.19 7.31
CA GLU A 41 11.81 2.64 7.31
C GLU A 41 10.35 2.98 7.03
N ARG A 42 9.73 2.30 6.07
CA ARG A 42 8.30 2.49 5.80
C ARG A 42 7.45 2.03 6.98
N ALA A 43 7.74 0.86 7.55
CA ALA A 43 7.07 0.37 8.76
C ALA A 43 7.18 1.37 9.92
N ARG A 44 8.35 1.97 10.12
CA ARG A 44 8.60 2.97 11.17
C ARG A 44 7.81 4.26 10.97
N ARG A 45 7.64 4.72 9.72
CA ARG A 45 6.85 5.93 9.39
C ARG A 45 5.35 5.73 9.60
N GLU A 46 4.88 4.51 9.42
CA GLU A 46 3.45 4.18 9.41
C GLU A 46 2.95 3.52 10.71
N ASN A 47 3.82 3.20 11.67
CA ASN A 47 3.44 2.48 12.89
C ASN A 47 4.20 3.01 14.11
N SER A 48 3.66 2.82 15.31
CA SER A 48 4.30 3.19 16.58
C SER A 48 5.21 2.09 17.13
N LEU A 49 5.01 0.83 16.74
CA LEU A 49 5.90 -0.30 17.04
C LEU A 49 6.34 -0.99 15.76
N VAL A 50 7.64 -1.30 15.63
CA VAL A 50 8.19 -2.06 14.51
C VAL A 50 8.86 -3.33 15.00
N ILE A 51 8.37 -4.47 14.50
CA ILE A 51 8.90 -5.80 14.75
C ILE A 51 9.54 -6.34 13.47
N VAL A 52 10.78 -6.80 13.56
CA VAL A 52 11.47 -7.50 12.45
C VAL A 52 11.65 -8.96 12.82
N THR A 53 11.25 -9.88 11.94
CA THR A 53 11.57 -11.30 12.12
C THR A 53 12.77 -11.68 11.29
N ILE A 54 13.69 -12.44 11.87
CA ILE A 54 14.87 -12.99 11.20
C ILE A 54 14.82 -14.50 11.36
N PHE A 55 14.37 -15.19 10.32
CA PHE A 55 14.22 -16.64 10.36
C PHE A 55 14.44 -17.27 8.99
N VAL A 56 15.50 -18.06 8.86
CA VAL A 56 15.76 -18.86 7.65
C VAL A 56 14.85 -20.09 7.70
N ASN A 57 13.68 -19.98 7.08
CA ASN A 57 12.66 -21.02 7.11
C ASN A 57 13.08 -22.27 6.30
N PRO A 58 13.26 -23.46 6.89
CA PRO A 58 13.60 -24.67 6.15
C PRO A 58 12.49 -25.15 5.20
N LEU A 59 11.20 -24.89 5.50
CA LEU A 59 10.07 -25.38 4.68
C LEU A 59 10.00 -24.75 3.29
N GLN A 60 10.74 -23.66 3.06
CA GLN A 60 10.79 -22.97 1.77
C GLN A 60 12.12 -23.17 1.05
N PHE A 61 12.85 -24.25 1.38
CA PHE A 61 14.01 -24.68 0.62
C PHE A 61 13.83 -26.12 0.17
N ALA A 62 14.07 -26.39 -1.12
CA ALA A 62 14.20 -27.77 -1.57
C ALA A 62 15.54 -28.37 -1.08
N PRO A 63 15.69 -29.70 -0.99
CA PRO A 63 16.94 -30.33 -0.56
C PRO A 63 18.17 -29.94 -1.40
N THR A 64 17.95 -29.53 -2.65
CA THR A 64 18.99 -29.10 -3.60
C THR A 64 19.26 -27.59 -3.57
N GLU A 65 18.54 -26.82 -2.75
CA GLU A 65 18.71 -25.37 -2.64
C GLU A 65 19.73 -24.96 -1.56
N ASP A 66 20.01 -23.66 -1.50
CA ASP A 66 21.07 -23.04 -0.71
C ASP A 66 20.76 -22.92 0.79
N PHE A 67 19.97 -23.81 1.40
CA PHE A 67 19.59 -23.68 2.82
C PHE A 67 20.80 -23.67 3.77
N GLN A 68 21.77 -24.56 3.53
CA GLN A 68 22.97 -24.63 4.36
C GLN A 68 23.88 -23.41 4.15
N GLU A 69 24.01 -22.98 2.89
CA GLU A 69 24.87 -21.88 2.44
C GLU A 69 24.22 -20.49 2.59
N TYR A 70 22.95 -20.42 3.02
CA TYR A 70 22.23 -19.16 3.15
C TYR A 70 22.94 -18.25 4.16
N PRO A 71 23.09 -16.94 3.87
CA PRO A 71 23.92 -16.08 4.68
C PRO A 71 23.26 -15.83 6.04
N ARG A 72 24.03 -15.98 7.12
CA ARG A 72 23.56 -15.77 8.50
C ARG A 72 24.49 -14.78 9.20
N GLY A 73 23.94 -13.66 9.65
CA GLY A 73 24.70 -12.55 10.22
C GLY A 73 23.91 -11.76 11.26
N LEU A 74 23.38 -12.44 12.29
CA LEU A 74 22.43 -11.82 13.23
C LEU A 74 22.98 -10.56 13.92
N ALA A 75 24.28 -10.52 14.26
CA ALA A 75 24.89 -9.34 14.87
C ALA A 75 24.85 -8.11 13.94
N GLN A 76 25.22 -8.30 12.66
CA GLN A 76 25.16 -7.24 11.66
C GLN A 76 23.71 -6.81 11.39
N ASP A 77 22.79 -7.77 11.31
CA ASP A 77 21.36 -7.49 11.13
C ASP A 77 20.77 -6.70 12.31
N GLN A 78 21.24 -6.95 13.53
CA GLN A 78 20.86 -6.19 14.73
C GLN A 78 21.34 -4.73 14.67
N GLU A 79 22.60 -4.50 14.30
CA GLU A 79 23.13 -3.14 14.15
C GLU A 79 22.32 -2.34 13.13
N LEU A 80 22.03 -2.95 11.97
CA LEU A 80 21.20 -2.34 10.93
C LEU A 80 19.79 -2.03 11.44
N CYS A 81 19.13 -2.98 12.09
CA CYS A 81 17.80 -2.78 12.70
C CYS A 81 17.80 -1.63 13.72
N GLN A 82 18.85 -1.51 14.54
CA GLN A 82 18.97 -0.46 15.54
C GLN A 82 19.06 0.93 14.89
N GLN A 83 19.79 1.06 13.77
CA GLN A 83 19.95 2.33 13.06
C GLN A 83 18.64 2.88 12.47
N VAL A 84 17.73 1.99 12.04
CA VAL A 84 16.45 2.38 11.44
C VAL A 84 15.27 2.35 12.44
N GLY A 85 15.56 2.23 13.74
CA GLY A 85 14.57 2.39 14.81
C GLY A 85 13.63 1.20 15.00
N VAL A 86 14.12 -0.03 14.83
CA VAL A 86 13.38 -1.25 15.18
C VAL A 86 13.21 -1.37 16.69
N ASP A 87 12.01 -1.69 17.14
CA ASP A 87 11.69 -1.82 18.56
C ASP A 87 12.02 -3.21 19.09
N ALA A 88 11.73 -4.26 18.32
CA ALA A 88 12.15 -5.62 18.64
C ALA A 88 12.45 -6.49 17.42
N ILE A 89 13.41 -7.39 17.59
CA ILE A 89 13.75 -8.46 16.65
C ILE A 89 13.25 -9.78 17.22
N PHE A 90 12.54 -10.56 16.41
CA PHE A 90 12.21 -11.94 16.71
C PHE A 90 13.04 -12.88 15.83
N ALA A 91 13.99 -13.58 16.46
CA ALA A 91 14.93 -14.50 15.80
C ALA A 91 14.82 -15.91 16.43
N PRO A 92 13.72 -16.65 16.19
CA PRO A 92 13.53 -17.98 16.77
C PRO A 92 14.44 -19.03 16.13
N THR A 93 14.69 -20.11 16.86
CA THR A 93 15.22 -21.34 16.26
C THR A 93 14.12 -22.09 15.50
N VAL A 94 14.52 -23.08 14.70
CA VAL A 94 13.57 -23.98 14.00
C VAL A 94 12.65 -24.67 15.01
N ASP A 95 13.23 -25.23 16.08
CA ASP A 95 12.48 -25.94 17.13
C ASP A 95 11.51 -25.01 17.86
N GLN A 96 11.88 -23.75 18.10
CA GLN A 96 10.98 -22.77 18.72
C GLN A 96 9.75 -22.45 17.86
N LEU A 97 9.86 -22.53 16.53
CA LEU A 97 8.77 -22.17 15.62
C LEU A 97 7.93 -23.38 15.17
N TYR A 98 8.54 -24.57 15.12
CA TYR A 98 7.92 -25.79 14.59
C TYR A 98 7.76 -26.92 15.63
N GLY A 99 8.39 -26.83 16.80
CA GLY A 99 8.33 -27.82 17.90
C GLY A 99 9.56 -28.73 17.96
N ASP A 100 9.75 -29.45 19.06
CA ASP A 100 10.88 -30.39 19.22
C ASP A 100 10.82 -31.52 18.17
N ASN A 101 11.97 -31.91 17.60
CA ASN A 101 12.13 -32.95 16.57
C ASN A 101 11.49 -32.68 15.19
N SER A 102 11.19 -31.42 14.89
CA SER A 102 10.52 -30.97 13.66
C SER A 102 11.47 -30.42 12.58
N MET A 103 12.70 -30.92 12.48
CA MET A 103 13.41 -30.81 11.20
C MET A 103 12.52 -31.51 10.17
N PRO A 104 11.95 -30.79 9.18
CA PRO A 104 11.10 -31.40 8.19
C PRO A 104 12.03 -32.20 7.27
N THR A 105 12.34 -33.44 7.63
CA THR A 105 12.66 -34.44 6.63
C THR A 105 11.40 -34.62 5.78
N ALA A 106 11.55 -35.00 4.51
CA ALA A 106 10.42 -35.17 3.58
C ALA A 106 9.30 -36.06 4.17
N ASP A 107 9.63 -36.95 5.10
CA ASP A 107 8.71 -37.87 5.78
C ASP A 107 8.03 -37.31 7.05
N LYS A 108 8.49 -36.18 7.62
CA LYS A 108 7.93 -35.57 8.85
C LYS A 108 7.06 -34.33 8.58
N GLY A 109 6.97 -33.88 7.33
CA GLY A 109 6.12 -32.76 6.94
C GLY A 109 4.63 -32.99 7.24
N ASP A 110 4.19 -34.25 7.32
CA ASP A 110 2.81 -34.66 7.54
C ASP A 110 2.27 -34.40 8.97
N GLU A 111 3.14 -34.21 9.97
CA GLU A 111 2.71 -33.92 11.35
C GLU A 111 2.49 -32.42 11.60
N LEU A 112 3.03 -31.54 10.74
CA LEU A 112 2.90 -30.10 10.87
C LEU A 112 1.66 -29.60 10.10
N THR A 113 0.82 -28.78 10.73
CA THR A 113 -0.24 -28.07 10.00
C THR A 113 0.38 -27.05 9.04
N GLN A 114 0.01 -27.16 7.75
CA GLN A 114 0.55 -26.32 6.68
C GLN A 114 -0.56 -25.59 5.92
N VAL A 115 -0.18 -24.48 5.28
CA VAL A 115 -1.07 -23.66 4.46
C VAL A 115 -0.71 -23.87 3.00
N ILE A 116 -1.65 -24.41 2.23
CA ILE A 116 -1.46 -24.69 0.80
C ILE A 116 -2.12 -23.57 -0.02
N PRO A 117 -1.34 -22.75 -0.76
CA PRO A 117 -1.90 -21.74 -1.63
C PRO A 117 -2.67 -22.36 -2.81
N PRO A 118 -3.56 -21.58 -3.49
CA PRO A 118 -4.26 -22.07 -4.68
C PRO A 118 -3.28 -22.57 -5.74
N LYS A 119 -3.54 -23.77 -6.29
CA LYS A 119 -2.68 -24.42 -7.30
C LYS A 119 -2.36 -23.51 -8.48
N ALA A 120 -3.35 -22.73 -8.95
CA ALA A 120 -3.18 -21.79 -10.06
C ALA A 120 -2.09 -20.72 -9.82
N MET A 121 -1.79 -20.39 -8.55
CA MET A 121 -0.76 -19.41 -8.19
C MET A 121 0.62 -20.04 -7.99
N THR A 122 0.69 -21.37 -7.79
CA THR A 122 1.93 -22.10 -7.50
C THR A 122 2.41 -22.97 -8.67
N SER A 123 1.57 -23.24 -9.68
CA SER A 123 1.94 -24.01 -10.87
C SER A 123 2.52 -23.17 -12.01
N ILE A 124 3.06 -21.99 -11.69
CA ILE A 124 3.57 -20.97 -12.64
C ILE A 124 4.78 -20.25 -12.02
N LEU A 125 5.54 -19.51 -12.84
CA LEU A 125 6.68 -18.71 -12.40
C LEU A 125 7.65 -19.55 -11.52
N CYS A 126 8.11 -19.00 -10.39
CA CYS A 126 9.03 -19.68 -9.47
C CYS A 126 8.45 -20.99 -8.90
N GLY A 127 7.13 -21.14 -8.88
CA GLY A 127 6.48 -22.31 -8.28
C GLY A 127 6.67 -23.59 -9.12
N VAL A 128 6.92 -23.46 -10.42
CA VAL A 128 7.26 -24.60 -11.30
C VAL A 128 8.62 -25.18 -10.93
N SER A 129 9.62 -24.31 -10.79
CA SER A 129 10.99 -24.68 -10.46
C SER A 129 11.20 -25.04 -8.98
N ARG A 130 10.30 -24.61 -8.09
CA ARG A 130 10.45 -24.71 -6.64
C ARG A 130 9.20 -25.34 -6.00
N PRO A 131 8.94 -26.65 -6.23
CA PRO A 131 7.81 -27.34 -5.61
C PRO A 131 7.82 -27.21 -4.08
N GLY A 132 6.66 -26.95 -3.48
CA GLY A 132 6.54 -26.77 -2.02
C GLY A 132 7.01 -25.41 -1.48
N PHE A 133 7.76 -24.61 -2.25
CA PHE A 133 8.30 -23.32 -1.79
C PHE A 133 7.23 -22.39 -1.19
N PHE A 134 6.15 -22.15 -1.94
CA PHE A 134 5.10 -21.24 -1.50
C PHE A 134 4.20 -21.81 -0.40
N GLN A 135 4.13 -23.13 -0.25
CA GLN A 135 3.49 -23.77 0.90
C GLN A 135 4.31 -23.51 2.17
N GLY A 136 5.63 -23.63 2.09
CA GLY A 136 6.54 -23.25 3.18
C GLY A 136 6.43 -21.77 3.55
N VAL A 137 6.40 -20.88 2.55
CA VAL A 137 6.22 -19.44 2.75
C VAL A 137 4.86 -19.11 3.40
N ALA A 138 3.76 -19.62 2.85
CA ALA A 138 2.43 -19.36 3.40
C ALA A 138 2.32 -19.84 4.86
N THR A 139 2.84 -21.04 5.14
CA THR A 139 2.82 -21.63 6.49
C THR A 139 3.59 -20.77 7.50
N VAL A 140 4.82 -20.35 7.18
CA VAL A 140 5.61 -19.55 8.11
C VAL A 140 5.01 -18.15 8.29
N VAL A 141 4.51 -17.53 7.23
CA VAL A 141 3.92 -16.19 7.30
C VAL A 141 2.64 -16.21 8.16
N VAL A 142 1.76 -17.20 8.02
CA VAL A 142 0.58 -17.33 8.90
C VAL A 142 0.97 -17.50 10.36
N LYS A 143 1.99 -18.32 10.66
CA LYS A 143 2.50 -18.46 12.03
C LYS A 143 2.98 -17.11 12.59
N LEU A 144 3.81 -16.39 11.84
CA LEU A 144 4.35 -15.09 12.27
C LEU A 144 3.26 -14.03 12.43
N LEU A 145 2.26 -14.00 11.54
CA LEU A 145 1.12 -13.09 11.66
C LEU A 145 0.27 -13.39 12.90
N ASN A 146 0.11 -14.66 13.28
CA ASN A 146 -0.61 -15.04 14.50
C ASN A 146 0.17 -14.74 15.78
N LEU A 147 1.49 -14.88 15.76
CA LEU A 147 2.37 -14.59 16.90
C LEU A 147 2.47 -13.08 17.16
N VAL A 148 2.64 -12.28 16.10
CA VAL A 148 2.88 -10.83 16.22
C VAL A 148 1.58 -10.04 16.24
N ARG A 149 0.51 -10.52 15.56
CA ARG A 149 -0.77 -9.83 15.35
C ARG A 149 -0.60 -8.37 14.87
N PRO A 150 0.15 -8.13 13.79
CA PRO A 150 0.44 -6.78 13.34
C PRO A 150 -0.78 -6.12 12.67
N ASN A 151 -0.86 -4.79 12.73
CA ASN A 151 -1.82 -4.02 11.94
C ASN A 151 -1.40 -3.98 10.46
N ARG A 152 -0.09 -3.88 10.21
CA ARG A 152 0.50 -3.82 8.86
C ARG A 152 1.69 -4.77 8.76
N ALA A 153 1.80 -5.49 7.66
CA ALA A 153 2.96 -6.32 7.36
C ALA A 153 3.55 -5.95 6.00
N TYR A 154 4.87 -5.75 5.93
CA TYR A 154 5.55 -5.13 4.80
C TYR A 154 6.33 -6.18 4.00
N PHE A 155 6.05 -6.23 2.70
CA PHE A 155 6.66 -7.19 1.78
C PHE A 155 7.17 -6.48 0.52
N GLY A 156 8.36 -6.87 0.06
CA GLY A 156 8.96 -6.32 -1.16
C GLY A 156 8.28 -6.81 -2.43
N GLN A 157 8.11 -5.92 -3.41
CA GLN A 157 7.54 -6.24 -4.72
C GLN A 157 8.48 -7.07 -5.61
N LYS A 158 9.76 -7.22 -5.22
CA LYS A 158 10.73 -8.05 -5.95
C LYS A 158 10.25 -9.51 -6.02
N ASP A 159 9.74 -10.03 -4.90
CA ASP A 159 9.15 -11.36 -4.81
C ASP A 159 7.63 -11.27 -5.13
N ALA A 160 7.28 -10.77 -6.31
CA ALA A 160 5.90 -10.44 -6.68
C ALA A 160 4.92 -11.62 -6.55
N GLN A 161 5.34 -12.83 -6.92
CA GLN A 161 4.53 -14.05 -6.76
C GLN A 161 4.26 -14.35 -5.28
N GLN A 162 5.27 -14.21 -4.42
CA GLN A 162 5.12 -14.37 -2.97
C GLN A 162 4.12 -13.35 -2.42
N LEU A 163 4.28 -12.08 -2.78
CA LEU A 163 3.40 -11.00 -2.36
C LEU A 163 1.94 -11.27 -2.74
N ALA A 164 1.67 -11.66 -3.99
CA ALA A 164 0.32 -11.99 -4.45
C ALA A 164 -0.27 -13.19 -3.68
N ILE A 165 0.51 -14.23 -3.43
CA ILE A 165 0.10 -15.40 -2.64
C ILE A 165 -0.23 -15.01 -1.19
N ILE A 166 0.60 -14.19 -0.55
CA ILE A 166 0.39 -13.72 0.82
C ILE A 166 -0.87 -12.85 0.89
N GLN A 167 -1.08 -11.94 -0.07
CA GLN A 167 -2.29 -11.13 -0.15
C GLN A 167 -3.53 -12.00 -0.32
N ARG A 168 -3.48 -13.02 -1.18
CA ARG A 168 -4.58 -13.97 -1.37
C ARG A 168 -4.87 -14.75 -0.09
N MET A 169 -3.84 -15.26 0.57
CA MET A 169 -3.94 -15.98 1.83
C MET A 169 -4.56 -15.12 2.94
N VAL A 170 -4.09 -13.88 3.13
CA VAL A 170 -4.69 -12.96 4.11
C VAL A 170 -6.18 -12.72 3.81
N ALA A 171 -6.54 -12.55 2.54
CA ALA A 171 -7.92 -12.32 2.14
C ALA A 171 -8.83 -13.55 2.31
N ASP A 172 -8.32 -14.75 2.01
CA ASP A 172 -9.06 -16.01 2.12
C ASP A 172 -9.25 -16.41 3.59
N PHE A 173 -8.23 -16.27 4.43
CA PHE A 173 -8.29 -16.54 5.88
C PHE A 173 -8.89 -15.41 6.72
N LYS A 174 -9.27 -14.29 6.09
CA LYS A 174 -9.81 -13.08 6.78
C LYS A 174 -8.89 -12.59 7.90
N LEU A 175 -7.57 -12.68 7.70
CA LEU A 175 -6.61 -12.24 8.71
C LEU A 175 -6.69 -10.71 8.85
N PRO A 176 -6.77 -10.18 10.09
CA PRO A 176 -6.98 -8.75 10.33
C PRO A 176 -5.67 -7.95 10.21
N VAL A 177 -4.93 -8.14 9.11
CA VAL A 177 -3.66 -7.47 8.80
C VAL A 177 -3.71 -6.83 7.42
N THR A 178 -3.13 -5.64 7.29
CA THR A 178 -2.93 -5.00 5.99
C THR A 178 -1.57 -5.40 5.41
N ILE A 179 -1.55 -6.04 4.24
CA ILE A 179 -0.31 -6.35 3.53
C ILE A 179 0.11 -5.13 2.70
N VAL A 180 1.26 -4.56 3.05
CA VAL A 180 1.80 -3.34 2.45
C VAL A 180 2.89 -3.68 1.43
N PRO A 181 2.60 -3.58 0.11
CA PRO A 181 3.60 -3.83 -0.93
C PRO A 181 4.60 -2.68 -1.01
N CYS A 182 5.88 -2.99 -1.03
CA CYS A 182 6.96 -2.01 -1.05
C CYS A 182 7.78 -2.08 -2.35
N PRO A 183 8.11 -0.92 -2.97
CA PRO A 183 8.87 -0.87 -4.21
C PRO A 183 10.19 -1.64 -4.19
N ILE A 184 10.60 -2.11 -5.35
CA ILE A 184 11.91 -2.76 -5.54
C ILE A 184 13.01 -1.72 -5.37
N VAL A 185 13.85 -1.89 -4.35
CA VAL A 185 15.10 -1.13 -4.21
C VAL A 185 16.15 -1.75 -5.12
N ARG A 186 16.87 -0.90 -5.85
CA ARG A 186 17.89 -1.28 -6.82
C ARG A 186 19.24 -0.67 -6.45
N GLU A 187 20.30 -1.38 -6.77
CA GLU A 187 21.66 -0.85 -6.78
C GLU A 187 21.80 0.23 -7.87
N LYS A 188 22.89 1.01 -7.83
CA LYS A 188 23.16 2.04 -8.87
C LYS A 188 23.21 1.45 -10.29
N SER A 189 23.57 0.18 -10.42
CA SER A 189 23.57 -0.57 -11.68
C SER A 189 22.15 -0.89 -12.21
N GLY A 190 21.11 -0.74 -11.39
CA GLY A 190 19.76 -1.18 -11.69
C GLY A 190 19.42 -2.60 -11.22
N LEU A 191 20.41 -3.36 -10.74
CA LEU A 191 20.20 -4.68 -10.17
C LEU A 191 19.30 -4.61 -8.92
N ALA A 192 18.24 -5.41 -8.88
CA ALA A 192 17.38 -5.51 -7.69
C ALA A 192 18.18 -6.02 -6.48
N CYS A 193 18.05 -5.36 -5.35
CA CYS A 193 18.79 -5.75 -4.14
C CYS A 193 18.37 -7.15 -3.67
N SER A 194 19.35 -7.95 -3.27
CA SER A 194 19.17 -9.34 -2.82
C SER A 194 20.29 -9.73 -1.86
N SER A 195 19.99 -10.51 -0.83
CA SER A 195 21.03 -11.18 -0.04
C SER A 195 21.90 -12.07 -0.93
N ARG A 196 21.31 -12.72 -1.94
CA ARG A 196 22.02 -13.55 -2.93
C ARG A 196 22.96 -12.79 -3.87
N ASN A 197 22.90 -11.46 -3.93
CA ASN A 197 23.84 -10.69 -4.77
C ASN A 197 25.29 -10.81 -4.27
N GLN A 198 25.50 -11.23 -3.02
CA GLN A 198 26.84 -11.43 -2.46
C GLN A 198 27.59 -12.62 -3.08
N TYR A 199 26.87 -13.56 -3.72
CA TYR A 199 27.47 -14.72 -4.39
C TYR A 199 28.01 -14.39 -5.79
N LEU A 200 27.65 -13.22 -6.33
CA LEU A 200 28.04 -12.80 -7.67
C LEU A 200 29.44 -12.18 -7.67
N THR A 201 30.27 -12.56 -8.65
CA THR A 201 31.52 -11.85 -8.94
C THR A 201 31.23 -10.43 -9.49
N PRO A 202 32.21 -9.51 -9.50
CA PRO A 202 32.03 -8.19 -10.11
C PRO A 202 31.52 -8.23 -11.55
N GLU A 203 32.02 -9.18 -12.36
CA GLU A 203 31.62 -9.38 -13.76
C GLU A 203 30.17 -9.86 -13.84
N GLN A 204 29.79 -10.83 -12.99
CA GLN A 204 28.42 -11.32 -12.91
C GLN A 204 27.46 -10.22 -12.42
N LYS A 205 27.86 -9.35 -11.50
CA LYS A 205 27.04 -8.20 -11.09
C LYS A 205 26.81 -7.22 -12.24
N ALA A 206 27.83 -6.97 -13.06
CA ALA A 206 27.69 -6.14 -14.25
C ALA A 206 26.70 -6.78 -15.25
N GLN A 207 26.79 -8.08 -15.50
CA GLN A 207 25.85 -8.82 -16.36
C GLN A 207 24.42 -8.84 -15.77
N ALA A 208 24.27 -9.01 -14.46
CA ALA A 208 22.97 -9.04 -13.80
C ALA A 208 22.18 -7.73 -13.93
N SER A 209 22.85 -6.60 -14.18
CA SER A 209 22.18 -5.32 -14.48
C SER A 209 21.33 -5.36 -15.77
N LEU A 210 21.65 -6.27 -16.69
CA LEU A 210 20.93 -6.43 -17.96
C LEU A 210 19.48 -6.87 -17.77
N LEU A 211 19.14 -7.56 -16.66
CA LEU A 211 17.77 -7.98 -16.38
C LEU A 211 16.84 -6.78 -16.30
N TYR A 212 17.23 -5.75 -15.53
CA TYR A 212 16.43 -4.54 -15.41
C TYR A 212 16.38 -3.75 -16.71
N LYS A 213 17.50 -3.69 -17.45
CA LYS A 213 17.55 -3.07 -18.77
C LYS A 213 16.57 -3.75 -19.74
N ALA A 214 16.54 -5.08 -19.78
CA ALA A 214 15.64 -5.86 -20.62
C ALA A 214 14.17 -5.61 -20.26
N LEU A 215 13.82 -5.66 -18.97
CA LEU A 215 12.47 -5.32 -18.48
C LEU A 215 12.06 -3.88 -18.83
N ARG A 216 12.98 -2.91 -18.70
CA ARG A 216 12.73 -1.52 -19.08
C ARG A 216 12.54 -1.35 -20.58
N SER A 217 13.25 -2.13 -21.39
CA SER A 217 13.08 -2.16 -22.84
C SER A 217 11.66 -2.60 -23.23
N ALA A 218 11.14 -3.65 -22.58
CA ALA A 218 9.75 -4.10 -22.75
C ALA A 218 8.72 -3.10 -22.19
N GLN A 219 8.99 -2.48 -21.03
CA GLN A 219 8.13 -1.43 -20.48
C GLN A 219 8.04 -0.22 -21.42
N LYS A 220 9.15 0.20 -22.03
CA LYS A 220 9.15 1.26 -23.03
C LYS A 220 8.33 0.88 -24.26
N ALA A 221 8.52 -0.33 -24.78
CA ALA A 221 7.71 -0.82 -25.90
C ALA A 221 6.21 -0.82 -25.57
N PHE A 222 5.86 -1.20 -24.34
CA PHE A 222 4.49 -1.14 -23.84
C PHE A 222 3.94 0.29 -23.78
N GLN A 223 4.75 1.25 -23.34
CA GLN A 223 4.37 2.68 -23.37
C GLN A 223 4.19 3.20 -24.80
N ASP A 224 4.94 2.64 -25.76
CA ASP A 224 4.84 2.95 -27.19
C ASP A 224 3.67 2.22 -27.88
N GLY A 225 2.87 1.43 -27.14
CA GLY A 225 1.65 0.78 -27.60
C GLY A 225 1.70 -0.75 -27.75
N LEU A 226 2.83 -1.39 -27.46
CA LEU A 226 2.96 -2.85 -27.54
C LEU A 226 2.33 -3.55 -26.33
N CYS A 227 1.15 -4.17 -26.49
CA CYS A 227 0.44 -4.78 -25.37
C CYS A 227 0.44 -6.33 -25.37
N ASP A 228 0.88 -6.99 -26.44
CA ASP A 228 0.78 -8.44 -26.56
C ASP A 228 1.90 -9.19 -25.82
N ARG A 229 1.54 -10.35 -25.27
CA ARG A 229 2.43 -11.21 -24.48
C ARG A 229 3.69 -11.60 -25.23
N ILE A 230 3.52 -12.09 -26.47
CA ILE A 230 4.59 -12.73 -27.22
C ILE A 230 5.69 -11.71 -27.48
N ASN A 231 5.34 -10.54 -28.01
CA ASN A 231 6.32 -9.51 -28.35
C ASN A 231 6.95 -8.87 -27.11
N LEU A 232 6.21 -8.70 -26.01
CA LEU A 232 6.78 -8.22 -24.75
C LEU A 232 7.81 -9.20 -24.17
N ILE A 233 7.53 -10.50 -24.21
CA ILE A 233 8.46 -11.55 -23.76
C ILE A 233 9.68 -11.61 -24.68
N GLU A 234 9.47 -11.61 -26.00
CA GLU A 234 10.56 -11.64 -26.99
C GLU A 234 11.47 -10.41 -26.89
N ARG A 235 10.91 -9.23 -26.56
CA ARG A 235 11.70 -8.03 -26.29
C ARG A 235 12.66 -8.21 -25.12
N VAL A 236 12.22 -8.83 -24.03
CA VAL A 236 13.09 -9.13 -22.89
C VAL A 236 14.16 -10.16 -23.27
N LYS A 237 13.76 -11.27 -23.91
CA LYS A 237 14.70 -12.33 -24.31
C LYS A 237 15.78 -11.83 -25.27
N SER A 238 15.41 -11.00 -26.23
CA SER A 238 16.34 -10.43 -27.23
C SER A 238 17.42 -9.56 -26.58
N GLU A 239 17.07 -8.78 -25.56
CA GLU A 239 18.03 -7.97 -24.79
C GLU A 239 19.02 -8.81 -23.98
N LEU A 240 18.63 -10.03 -23.59
CA LEU A 240 19.47 -10.96 -22.82
C LEU A 240 20.32 -11.89 -23.70
N ALA A 241 19.91 -12.12 -24.95
CA ALA A 241 20.57 -13.05 -25.87
C ALA A 241 22.06 -12.75 -26.14
N GLY A 242 22.50 -11.50 -25.92
CA GLY A 242 23.90 -11.09 -26.06
C GLY A 242 24.84 -11.57 -24.96
N THR A 243 24.35 -12.20 -23.89
CA THR A 243 25.16 -12.63 -22.73
C THR A 243 25.05 -14.13 -22.50
N GLN A 244 26.08 -14.88 -22.90
CA GLN A 244 26.08 -16.35 -22.83
C GLN A 244 25.97 -16.92 -21.41
N ASP A 245 26.39 -16.16 -20.40
CA ASP A 245 26.38 -16.61 -19.00
C ASP A 245 24.98 -16.53 -18.34
N ILE A 246 24.03 -15.78 -18.93
CA ILE A 246 22.68 -15.65 -18.40
C ILE A 246 21.80 -16.77 -18.96
N GLN A 247 21.46 -17.72 -18.09
CA GLN A 247 20.52 -18.79 -18.42
C GLN A 247 19.11 -18.40 -17.98
N VAL A 248 18.27 -18.04 -18.95
CA VAL A 248 16.88 -17.67 -18.67
C VAL A 248 16.08 -18.90 -18.26
N GLU A 249 15.51 -18.88 -17.06
CA GLU A 249 14.63 -19.94 -16.57
C GLU A 249 13.19 -19.69 -17.01
N TYR A 250 12.70 -18.46 -16.84
CA TYR A 250 11.43 -18.02 -17.42
C TYR A 250 11.42 -16.51 -17.66
N VAL A 251 10.62 -16.09 -18.64
CA VAL A 251 10.10 -14.73 -18.78
C VAL A 251 8.61 -14.88 -19.05
N GLU A 252 7.77 -14.34 -18.17
CA GLU A 252 6.33 -14.56 -18.21
C GLU A 252 5.56 -13.26 -17.95
N LEU A 253 4.42 -13.14 -18.62
CA LEU A 253 3.47 -12.06 -18.44
C LEU A 253 2.20 -12.60 -17.76
N VAL A 254 1.92 -12.11 -16.56
CA VAL A 254 0.78 -12.58 -15.75
C VAL A 254 0.00 -11.40 -15.18
N HIS A 255 -1.23 -11.63 -14.75
CA HIS A 255 -1.99 -10.64 -14.01
C HIS A 255 -1.39 -10.46 -12.60
N PRO A 256 -1.16 -9.23 -12.12
CA PRO A 256 -0.38 -8.97 -10.89
C PRO A 256 -1.00 -9.54 -9.60
N VAL A 257 -2.32 -9.77 -9.57
CA VAL A 257 -3.03 -10.23 -8.36
C VAL A 257 -3.36 -11.72 -8.41
N THR A 258 -3.90 -12.18 -9.55
CA THR A 258 -4.35 -13.57 -9.71
C THR A 258 -3.24 -14.47 -10.23
N LEU A 259 -2.17 -13.87 -10.78
CA LEU A 259 -1.05 -14.53 -11.45
C LEU A 259 -1.47 -15.36 -12.66
N THR A 260 -2.70 -15.22 -13.14
CA THR A 260 -3.16 -15.87 -14.37
C THR A 260 -2.35 -15.35 -15.55
N PRO A 261 -1.83 -16.21 -16.44
CA PRO A 261 -1.18 -15.78 -17.67
C PRO A 261 -2.07 -14.82 -18.47
N LEU A 262 -1.45 -13.80 -19.06
CA LEU A 262 -2.14 -12.82 -19.90
C LEU A 262 -1.67 -12.98 -21.35
N GLU A 263 -2.61 -13.00 -22.29
CA GLU A 263 -2.29 -12.91 -23.72
C GLU A 263 -1.98 -11.47 -24.16
N GLN A 264 -2.56 -10.48 -23.47
CA GLN A 264 -2.30 -9.06 -23.67
C GLN A 264 -2.49 -8.29 -22.36
N VAL A 265 -1.84 -7.13 -22.26
CA VAL A 265 -2.03 -6.19 -21.15
C VAL A 265 -3.18 -5.23 -21.48
N GLU A 266 -4.34 -5.42 -20.85
CA GLU A 266 -5.48 -4.51 -21.00
C GLU A 266 -5.39 -3.32 -20.02
N GLU A 267 -5.36 -3.61 -18.72
CA GLU A 267 -5.21 -2.59 -17.68
C GLU A 267 -3.84 -2.68 -16.99
N GLN A 268 -3.48 -3.88 -16.52
CA GLN A 268 -2.24 -4.15 -15.81
C GLN A 268 -1.69 -5.54 -16.13
N GLY A 269 -0.37 -5.66 -16.22
CA GLY A 269 0.36 -6.90 -16.41
C GLY A 269 1.68 -6.88 -15.65
N LEU A 270 2.01 -7.98 -15.00
CA LEU A 270 3.30 -8.19 -14.35
C LEU A 270 4.19 -8.97 -15.29
N LEU A 271 5.25 -8.33 -15.80
CA LEU A 271 6.28 -8.98 -16.58
C LEU A 271 7.40 -9.41 -15.63
N ALA A 272 7.52 -10.71 -15.41
CA ALA A 272 8.44 -11.30 -14.43
C ALA A 272 9.51 -12.16 -15.13
N ILE A 273 10.71 -12.16 -14.57
CA ILE A 273 11.84 -12.93 -15.07
C ILE A 273 12.55 -13.67 -13.92
N ALA A 274 13.00 -14.89 -14.20
CA ALA A 274 14.01 -15.58 -13.42
C ALA A 274 15.13 -16.07 -14.33
N VAL A 275 16.37 -15.93 -13.86
CA VAL A 275 17.57 -16.41 -14.57
C VAL A 275 18.54 -17.06 -13.59
N HIS A 276 19.40 -17.92 -14.12
CA HIS A 276 20.62 -18.36 -13.46
C HIS A 276 21.82 -17.61 -14.03
N LEU A 277 22.69 -17.12 -13.15
CA LEU A 277 23.97 -16.54 -13.48
C LEU A 277 25.06 -17.22 -12.65
N GLY A 278 25.83 -18.10 -13.29
CA GLY A 278 26.63 -19.11 -12.59
C GLY A 278 25.73 -20.01 -11.73
N LYS A 279 26.02 -20.10 -10.43
CA LYS A 279 25.19 -20.86 -9.47
C LYS A 279 24.04 -20.04 -8.87
N THR A 280 24.02 -18.73 -9.08
CA THR A 280 23.09 -17.83 -8.41
C THR A 280 21.81 -17.68 -9.23
N ARG A 281 20.67 -17.99 -8.62
CA ARG A 281 19.36 -17.71 -9.20
C ARG A 281 18.90 -16.29 -8.85
N LEU A 282 18.60 -15.49 -9.86
CA LEU A 282 18.14 -14.11 -9.73
C LEU A 282 16.70 -13.99 -10.25
N ILE A 283 15.92 -13.12 -9.63
CA ILE A 283 14.57 -12.77 -10.08
C ILE A 283 14.44 -11.26 -10.16
N ASP A 284 13.62 -10.82 -11.10
CA ASP A 284 13.20 -9.42 -11.21
C ASP A 284 11.81 -9.35 -11.86
N ASN A 285 11.14 -8.20 -11.74
CA ASN A 285 9.86 -7.97 -12.38
C ASN A 285 9.60 -6.48 -12.60
N ILE A 286 8.66 -6.19 -13.51
CA ILE A 286 8.12 -4.85 -13.70
C ILE A 286 6.62 -4.90 -13.90
N LEU A 287 5.91 -3.94 -13.31
CA LEU A 287 4.49 -3.74 -13.55
C LEU A 287 4.31 -2.86 -14.80
N LEU A 288 3.56 -3.40 -15.76
CA LEU A 288 3.05 -2.71 -16.93
C LEU A 288 1.62 -2.27 -16.62
N SER A 289 1.30 -1.00 -16.79
CA SER A 289 -0.07 -0.51 -16.56
C SER A 289 -0.44 0.64 -17.48
N HIS A 290 -1.64 0.59 -18.05
CA HIS A 290 -2.31 1.70 -18.72
C HIS A 290 -3.32 2.33 -17.76
N ARG A 291 -2.83 2.95 -16.69
CA ARG A 291 -3.68 3.75 -15.80
C ARG A 291 -3.45 5.23 -16.05
N LYS A 292 -4.52 6.00 -16.11
CA LYS A 292 -4.40 7.46 -16.08
C LYS A 292 -3.86 7.90 -14.71
N PRO A 293 -3.13 9.00 -14.60
CA PRO A 293 -2.58 9.45 -13.32
C PRO A 293 -3.66 9.75 -12.27
N ILE A 294 -3.32 9.54 -11.01
CA ILE A 294 -4.13 9.95 -9.86
C ILE A 294 -3.50 11.22 -9.26
N VAL A 295 -4.35 12.21 -9.00
CA VAL A 295 -3.99 13.43 -8.28
C VAL A 295 -4.61 13.37 -6.89
N ALA A 296 -3.77 13.25 -5.87
CA ALA A 296 -4.18 13.28 -4.47
C ALA A 296 -4.07 14.70 -3.92
N ILE A 297 -5.18 15.26 -3.43
CA ILE A 297 -5.23 16.62 -2.87
C ILE A 297 -5.68 16.56 -1.40
N ASP A 298 -4.72 16.71 -0.49
CA ASP A 298 -4.95 16.73 0.95
C ASP A 298 -4.89 18.14 1.53
N GLY A 299 -5.41 18.29 2.75
CA GLY A 299 -5.23 19.51 3.54
C GLY A 299 -6.36 19.76 4.56
N PRO A 300 -6.23 20.79 5.41
CA PRO A 300 -7.18 21.07 6.48
C PRO A 300 -8.51 21.64 5.95
N ALA A 301 -9.53 21.67 6.82
CA ALA A 301 -10.85 22.17 6.44
C ALA A 301 -10.78 23.67 6.11
N GLY A 302 -11.47 24.12 5.06
CA GLY A 302 -11.49 25.54 4.68
C GLY A 302 -10.35 25.99 3.76
N ALA A 303 -9.36 25.14 3.45
CA ALA A 303 -8.25 25.47 2.54
C ALA A 303 -8.63 25.59 1.05
N GLY A 304 -9.92 25.67 0.70
CA GLY A 304 -10.38 25.79 -0.70
C GLY A 304 -10.36 24.49 -1.53
N LYS A 305 -9.97 23.36 -0.93
CA LYS A 305 -9.77 22.08 -1.63
C LYS A 305 -10.92 21.65 -2.53
N SER A 306 -12.15 21.59 -2.03
CA SER A 306 -13.27 21.03 -2.81
C SER A 306 -13.56 21.79 -4.09
N THR A 307 -13.40 23.12 -4.06
CA THR A 307 -13.60 23.94 -5.25
C THR A 307 -12.43 23.78 -6.22
N VAL A 308 -11.20 23.88 -5.71
CA VAL A 308 -9.98 23.75 -6.52
C VAL A 308 -9.87 22.36 -7.16
N SER A 309 -10.04 21.29 -6.39
CA SER A 309 -9.96 19.89 -6.85
C SER A 309 -10.96 19.61 -7.97
N ARG A 310 -12.18 20.15 -7.88
CA ARG A 310 -13.19 20.01 -8.93
C ARG A 310 -12.78 20.71 -10.23
N LEU A 311 -12.21 21.91 -10.11
CA LEU A 311 -11.74 22.67 -11.27
C LEU A 311 -10.52 22.00 -11.92
N VAL A 312 -9.59 21.49 -11.12
CA VAL A 312 -8.44 20.70 -11.60
C VAL A 312 -8.93 19.44 -12.32
N ALA A 313 -9.87 18.70 -11.75
CA ALA A 313 -10.46 17.52 -12.39
C ALA A 313 -11.09 17.86 -13.75
N LYS A 314 -11.85 18.96 -13.81
CA LYS A 314 -12.45 19.46 -15.05
C LYS A 314 -11.39 19.86 -16.08
N ALA A 315 -10.35 20.59 -15.67
CA ALA A 315 -9.28 21.05 -16.55
C ALA A 315 -8.48 19.89 -17.14
N LEU A 316 -8.22 18.85 -16.35
CA LEU A 316 -7.44 17.67 -16.74
C LEU A 316 -8.28 16.57 -17.41
N GLY A 317 -9.62 16.71 -17.47
CA GLY A 317 -10.51 15.66 -17.97
C GLY A 317 -10.49 14.39 -17.12
N LEU A 318 -10.28 14.53 -15.81
CA LEU A 318 -10.21 13.44 -14.82
C LEU A 318 -11.50 13.39 -14.00
N MET A 319 -11.79 12.22 -13.41
CA MET A 319 -12.90 12.07 -12.49
C MET A 319 -12.60 12.78 -11.16
N TYR A 320 -13.55 13.56 -10.64
CA TYR A 320 -13.43 14.14 -9.30
C TYR A 320 -13.98 13.17 -8.25
N LEU A 321 -13.21 12.91 -7.19
CA LEU A 321 -13.60 12.04 -6.07
C LEU A 321 -13.63 12.84 -4.75
N ASP A 322 -14.83 13.22 -4.31
CA ASP A 322 -15.07 13.83 -2.98
C ASP A 322 -15.15 12.73 -1.91
N THR A 323 -14.01 12.39 -1.29
CA THR A 323 -14.03 11.40 -0.21
C THR A 323 -14.78 11.89 1.02
N GLY A 324 -14.86 13.21 1.24
CA GLY A 324 -15.64 13.83 2.30
C GLY A 324 -17.14 13.54 2.17
N ALA A 325 -17.66 13.47 0.94
CA ALA A 325 -19.03 13.05 0.67
C ALA A 325 -19.28 11.60 1.09
N MET A 326 -18.31 10.70 0.90
CA MET A 326 -18.44 9.30 1.32
C MET A 326 -18.55 9.16 2.85
N TYR A 327 -17.74 9.91 3.62
CA TYR A 327 -17.87 9.91 5.08
C TYR A 327 -19.22 10.50 5.54
N ARG A 328 -19.70 11.56 4.89
CA ARG A 328 -21.04 12.13 5.20
C ARG A 328 -22.16 11.17 4.82
N ALA A 329 -22.03 10.43 3.73
CA ALA A 329 -22.97 9.40 3.29
C ALA A 329 -23.07 8.27 4.33
N VAL A 330 -21.95 7.75 4.82
CA VAL A 330 -21.93 6.78 5.93
C VAL A 330 -22.57 7.37 7.18
N THR A 331 -22.22 8.60 7.55
CA THR A 331 -22.77 9.25 8.74
C THR A 331 -24.29 9.37 8.65
N TRP A 332 -24.80 9.80 7.49
CA TRP A 332 -26.24 9.84 7.22
C TRP A 332 -26.87 8.44 7.35
N ARG A 333 -26.22 7.40 6.82
CA ARG A 333 -26.74 6.03 6.86
C ARG A 333 -26.84 5.48 8.27
N VAL A 334 -25.84 5.77 9.12
CA VAL A 334 -25.82 5.45 10.56
C VAL A 334 -26.97 6.15 11.28
N LEU A 335 -27.16 7.45 11.03
CA LEU A 335 -28.25 8.23 11.63
C LEU A 335 -29.63 7.76 11.19
N LYS A 336 -29.80 7.42 9.91
CA LYS A 336 -31.04 6.88 9.37
C LYS A 336 -31.38 5.52 9.99
N ALA A 337 -30.37 4.72 10.33
CA ALA A 337 -30.56 3.44 11.01
C ALA A 337 -30.83 3.57 12.52
N GLY A 338 -30.69 4.76 13.10
CA GLY A 338 -30.87 4.98 14.54
C GLY A 338 -29.79 4.32 15.41
N ILE A 339 -28.62 4.01 14.85
CA ILE A 339 -27.51 3.38 15.58
C ILE A 339 -26.80 4.44 16.44
N ASP A 340 -26.49 4.08 17.69
CA ASP A 340 -25.68 4.91 18.58
C ASP A 340 -24.27 5.09 18.01
N LEU A 341 -23.74 6.32 18.06
CA LEU A 341 -22.41 6.62 17.53
C LEU A 341 -21.28 5.94 18.32
N GLU A 342 -21.58 5.53 19.56
CA GLU A 342 -20.64 4.80 20.43
C GLU A 342 -20.67 3.28 20.18
N ASP A 343 -21.67 2.76 19.45
CA ASP A 343 -21.74 1.34 19.08
C ASP A 343 -20.91 1.06 17.81
N GLU A 344 -19.58 1.09 17.98
CA GLU A 344 -18.65 0.84 16.86
C GLU A 344 -18.90 -0.49 16.14
N PRO A 345 -19.19 -1.62 16.81
CA PRO A 345 -19.53 -2.88 16.14
C PRO A 345 -20.77 -2.77 15.25
N ALA A 346 -21.87 -2.17 15.73
CA ALA A 346 -23.08 -2.01 14.91
C ALA A 346 -22.84 -1.08 13.70
N ILE A 347 -22.04 -0.02 13.89
CA ILE A 347 -21.63 0.86 12.80
C ILE A 347 -20.78 0.09 11.78
N ALA A 348 -19.81 -0.70 12.23
CA ALA A 348 -18.96 -1.50 11.36
C ALA A 348 -19.78 -2.48 10.51
N GLU A 349 -20.73 -3.18 11.14
CA GLU A 349 -21.64 -4.11 10.46
C GLU A 349 -22.47 -3.40 9.38
N LEU A 350 -23.03 -2.22 9.71
CA LEU A 350 -23.81 -1.43 8.76
C LEU A 350 -22.96 -0.94 7.57
N VAL A 351 -21.78 -0.38 7.85
CA VAL A 351 -20.90 0.20 6.83
C VAL A 351 -20.34 -0.86 5.90
N SER A 352 -20.09 -2.08 6.40
CA SER A 352 -19.61 -3.20 5.57
C SER A 352 -20.60 -3.60 4.45
N LYS A 353 -21.89 -3.32 4.64
CA LYS A 353 -22.98 -3.61 3.69
C LYS A 353 -23.37 -2.40 2.84
N CYS A 354 -22.91 -1.21 3.23
CA CYS A 354 -23.26 0.05 2.59
C CYS A 354 -22.53 0.19 1.25
N THR A 355 -23.27 0.43 0.17
CA THR A 355 -22.68 0.74 -1.14
C THR A 355 -22.83 2.22 -1.45
N ILE A 356 -21.71 2.92 -1.66
CA ILE A 356 -21.69 4.33 -2.06
C ILE A 356 -21.32 4.45 -3.53
N ASN A 357 -22.21 5.03 -4.32
CA ASN A 357 -21.94 5.36 -5.72
C ASN A 357 -21.87 6.88 -5.90
N LEU A 358 -20.91 7.32 -6.70
CA LEU A 358 -20.73 8.71 -7.08
C LEU A 358 -20.94 8.81 -8.59
N SER A 359 -21.87 9.65 -9.02
CA SER A 359 -22.09 9.96 -10.44
C SER A 359 -21.82 11.43 -10.71
N ASN A 360 -21.14 11.71 -11.81
CA ASN A 360 -21.07 13.07 -12.34
C ASN A 360 -22.45 13.43 -12.90
N ASN A 361 -22.89 14.67 -12.70
CA ASN A 361 -24.09 15.15 -13.39
C ASN A 361 -23.87 15.19 -14.91
N GLN A 362 -24.97 15.28 -15.65
CA GLN A 362 -24.96 15.56 -17.09
C GLN A 362 -24.12 16.81 -17.42
N PRO A 363 -23.57 16.93 -18.64
CA PRO A 363 -22.82 18.11 -19.05
C PRO A 363 -23.63 19.39 -18.82
N GLY A 364 -23.22 20.23 -17.87
CA GLY A 364 -23.86 21.51 -17.57
C GLY A 364 -24.29 21.72 -16.11
N GLU A 365 -24.46 20.66 -15.32
CA GLU A 365 -24.78 20.78 -13.90
C GLU A 365 -23.53 20.64 -13.00
N SER A 366 -23.42 21.51 -12.00
CA SER A 366 -22.26 21.56 -11.11
C SER A 366 -22.48 20.72 -9.84
N GLY A 367 -22.06 19.45 -9.85
CA GLY A 367 -22.04 18.62 -8.64
C GLY A 367 -21.77 17.14 -8.89
N ILE A 368 -21.30 16.43 -7.86
CA ILE A 368 -21.32 14.96 -7.80
C ILE A 368 -22.62 14.57 -7.11
N GLN A 369 -23.38 13.68 -7.75
CA GLN A 369 -24.50 12.96 -7.16
C GLN A 369 -23.98 11.80 -6.31
N VAL A 370 -24.47 11.71 -5.08
CA VAL A 370 -24.07 10.70 -4.11
C VAL A 370 -25.26 9.80 -3.83
N TRP A 371 -25.06 8.51 -4.03
CA TRP A 371 -26.07 7.49 -3.81
C TRP A 371 -25.62 6.52 -2.74
N VAL A 372 -26.51 6.17 -1.81
CA VAL A 372 -26.29 5.17 -0.75
C VAL A 372 -27.34 4.10 -0.87
N ASP A 373 -26.93 2.86 -1.11
CA ASP A 373 -27.84 1.70 -1.23
C ASP A 373 -28.98 1.94 -2.27
N GLY A 374 -28.70 2.73 -3.32
CA GLY A 374 -29.67 3.09 -4.36
C GLY A 374 -30.52 4.32 -4.08
N GLU A 375 -30.33 5.01 -2.94
CA GLU A 375 -31.01 6.26 -2.59
C GLU A 375 -30.11 7.47 -2.87
N GLU A 376 -30.65 8.48 -3.56
CA GLU A 376 -29.96 9.75 -3.82
C GLU A 376 -29.92 10.58 -2.53
N VAL A 377 -28.71 10.94 -2.07
CA VAL A 377 -28.51 11.59 -0.77
C VAL A 377 -27.70 12.89 -0.84
N THR A 378 -27.42 13.43 -2.03
CA THR A 378 -26.51 14.57 -2.24
C THR A 378 -26.85 15.77 -1.36
N GLN A 379 -28.13 16.14 -1.25
CA GLN A 379 -28.51 17.29 -0.44
C GLN A 379 -28.54 16.94 1.05
N VAL A 380 -29.10 15.80 1.42
CA VAL A 380 -29.30 15.43 2.84
C VAL A 380 -27.97 15.19 3.57
N ILE A 381 -26.93 14.68 2.90
CA ILE A 381 -25.61 14.51 3.51
C ILE A 381 -24.92 15.83 3.87
N ARG A 382 -25.41 16.96 3.34
CA ARG A 382 -24.91 18.32 3.65
C ARG A 382 -25.72 19.01 4.76
N SER A 383 -26.73 18.35 5.30
CA SER A 383 -27.52 18.85 6.43
C SER A 383 -26.66 19.10 7.68
N GLN A 384 -27.16 19.95 8.57
CA GLN A 384 -26.49 20.27 9.83
C GLN A 384 -26.34 19.03 10.73
N SER A 385 -27.35 18.16 10.77
CA SER A 385 -27.35 16.94 11.57
C SER A 385 -26.23 15.97 11.17
N VAL A 386 -25.98 15.82 9.87
CA VAL A 386 -24.86 15.00 9.34
C VAL A 386 -23.52 15.70 9.56
N THR A 387 -23.44 16.99 9.21
CA THR A 387 -22.20 17.77 9.31
C THR A 387 -21.66 17.85 10.73
N ALA A 388 -22.55 17.93 11.73
CA ALA A 388 -22.16 17.95 13.14
C ALA A 388 -21.56 16.61 13.63
N LYS A 389 -21.92 15.49 13.01
CA LYS A 389 -21.57 14.13 13.48
C LYS A 389 -20.51 13.43 12.64
N VAL A 390 -20.22 13.92 11.43
CA VAL A 390 -19.28 13.28 10.49
C VAL A 390 -17.88 13.10 11.06
N SER A 391 -17.39 14.05 11.88
CA SER A 391 -16.06 13.94 12.47
C SER A 391 -15.94 12.77 13.45
N THR A 392 -17.00 12.48 14.21
CA THR A 392 -17.05 11.34 15.13
C THR A 392 -17.03 10.03 14.36
N VAL A 393 -17.93 9.88 13.39
CA VAL A 393 -18.02 8.65 12.57
C VAL A 393 -16.76 8.44 11.73
N ALA A 394 -16.15 9.50 11.18
CA ALA A 394 -14.92 9.42 10.41
C ALA A 394 -13.65 9.18 11.26
N ALA A 395 -13.74 9.25 12.60
CA ALA A 395 -12.65 8.89 13.49
C ALA A 395 -12.60 7.37 13.74
N LEU A 396 -13.70 6.65 13.51
CA LEU A 396 -13.80 5.21 13.75
C LEU A 396 -12.92 4.42 12.77
N SER A 397 -12.11 3.51 13.34
CA SER A 397 -11.15 2.71 12.57
C SER A 397 -11.85 1.74 11.59
N SER A 398 -12.98 1.17 12.01
CA SER A 398 -13.82 0.28 11.21
C SER A 398 -14.38 0.99 9.98
N VAL A 399 -14.91 2.20 10.15
CA VAL A 399 -15.46 3.03 9.07
C VAL A 399 -14.37 3.37 8.05
N ARG A 400 -13.19 3.81 8.51
CA ARG A 400 -12.07 4.11 7.62
C ARG A 400 -11.61 2.90 6.82
N ARG A 401 -11.50 1.75 7.47
CA ARG A 401 -11.06 0.50 6.82
C ARG A 401 -12.01 0.08 5.70
N GLU A 402 -13.32 0.19 5.92
CA GLU A 402 -14.31 -0.17 4.91
C GLU A 402 -14.41 0.87 3.78
N LEU A 403 -14.39 2.16 4.11
CA LEU A 403 -14.39 3.22 3.10
C LEU A 403 -13.12 3.24 2.25
N LEU A 404 -11.96 2.90 2.82
CA LEU A 404 -10.70 2.79 2.09
C LEU A 404 -10.82 1.82 0.91
N LYS A 405 -11.47 0.66 1.10
CA LYS A 405 -11.70 -0.31 0.02
C LYS A 405 -12.54 0.28 -1.11
N GLN A 406 -13.59 1.02 -0.76
CA GLN A 406 -14.45 1.67 -1.75
C GLN A 406 -13.74 2.81 -2.47
N GLN A 407 -12.98 3.64 -1.75
CA GLN A 407 -12.19 4.73 -2.32
C GLN A 407 -11.12 4.20 -3.28
N GLN A 408 -10.36 3.18 -2.88
CA GLN A 408 -9.31 2.57 -3.71
C GLN A 408 -9.86 1.93 -4.99
N ARG A 409 -11.12 1.44 -4.97
CA ARG A 409 -11.78 0.92 -6.16
C ARG A 409 -11.87 1.98 -7.27
N TRP A 410 -12.14 3.24 -6.92
CA TRP A 410 -12.20 4.35 -7.87
C TRP A 410 -10.85 4.67 -8.51
N GLY A 411 -9.75 4.47 -7.79
CA GLY A 411 -8.40 4.69 -8.34
C GLY A 411 -7.83 3.52 -9.15
N ARG A 412 -8.53 2.38 -9.30
CA ARG A 412 -7.97 1.20 -10.00
C ARG A 412 -7.60 1.48 -11.46
N GLN A 413 -8.50 2.14 -12.19
CA GLN A 413 -8.28 2.59 -13.57
C GLN A 413 -7.50 3.91 -13.64
N GLY A 414 -7.23 4.50 -12.47
CA GLY A 414 -6.64 5.82 -12.34
C GLY A 414 -7.53 6.91 -12.93
N GLY A 415 -6.93 8.05 -13.28
CA GLY A 415 -7.65 9.17 -13.90
C GLY A 415 -8.60 9.88 -12.95
N VAL A 416 -8.18 10.01 -11.69
CA VAL A 416 -8.98 10.55 -10.60
C VAL A 416 -8.23 11.70 -9.94
N VAL A 417 -8.93 12.80 -9.68
CA VAL A 417 -8.54 13.82 -8.70
C VAL A 417 -9.32 13.55 -7.42
N ALA A 418 -8.63 13.00 -6.43
CA ALA A 418 -9.21 12.64 -5.15
C ALA A 418 -8.84 13.67 -4.09
N GLU A 419 -9.84 14.17 -3.37
CA GLU A 419 -9.60 15.10 -2.28
C GLU A 419 -9.95 14.52 -0.91
N GLY A 420 -9.23 14.97 0.12
CA GLY A 420 -9.48 14.53 1.48
C GLY A 420 -8.46 15.04 2.49
N ARG A 421 -8.14 14.17 3.45
CA ARG A 421 -7.22 14.46 4.56
C ARG A 421 -6.05 13.48 4.63
N ASP A 422 -6.21 12.32 4.01
CA ASP A 422 -5.32 11.18 4.05
C ASP A 422 -5.22 10.49 2.68
N ILE A 423 -5.46 11.23 1.60
CA ILE A 423 -5.46 10.70 0.23
C ILE A 423 -4.05 10.26 -0.17
N GLY A 424 -3.07 11.14 -0.12
CA GLY A 424 -1.69 10.86 -0.52
C GLY A 424 -0.92 10.00 0.48
N THR A 425 -1.45 9.81 1.70
CA THR A 425 -0.82 8.99 2.75
C THR A 425 -1.42 7.60 2.87
N HIS A 426 -2.75 7.44 2.77
CA HIS A 426 -3.44 6.19 3.04
C HIS A 426 -4.28 5.68 1.86
N VAL A 427 -5.02 6.56 1.18
CA VAL A 427 -5.94 6.13 0.12
C VAL A 427 -5.18 5.76 -1.15
N PHE A 428 -4.40 6.70 -1.68
CA PHE A 428 -3.57 6.58 -2.87
C PHE A 428 -2.11 6.95 -2.56
N PRO A 429 -1.40 6.14 -1.74
CA PRO A 429 0.01 6.37 -1.42
C PRO A 429 0.94 6.23 -2.64
N ASN A 430 0.43 5.71 -3.76
CA ASN A 430 1.15 5.61 -5.03
C ASN A 430 0.52 6.51 -6.11
N ALA A 431 -0.18 7.58 -5.72
CA ALA A 431 -0.62 8.61 -6.66
C ALA A 431 0.61 9.28 -7.30
N GLU A 432 0.53 9.52 -8.61
CA GLU A 432 1.59 10.15 -9.39
C GLU A 432 1.81 11.61 -8.95
N VAL A 433 0.74 12.31 -8.59
CA VAL A 433 0.78 13.70 -8.11
C VAL A 433 0.14 13.76 -6.73
N LYS A 434 0.88 14.27 -5.75
CA LYS A 434 0.40 14.48 -4.38
C LYS A 434 0.58 15.94 -3.98
N LEU A 435 -0.52 16.55 -3.54
CA LEU A 435 -0.61 17.96 -3.23
C LEU A 435 -1.17 18.11 -1.82
N PHE A 436 -0.57 19.01 -1.04
CA PHE A 436 -1.05 19.37 0.28
C PHE A 436 -1.39 20.86 0.31
N LEU A 437 -2.68 21.16 0.17
CA LEU A 437 -3.18 22.53 0.19
C LEU A 437 -3.27 23.02 1.63
N THR A 438 -2.64 24.15 1.90
CA THR A 438 -2.69 24.81 3.21
C THR A 438 -3.13 26.27 3.07
N ALA A 439 -3.57 26.84 4.19
CA ALA A 439 -3.97 28.23 4.36
C ALA A 439 -3.92 28.56 5.85
N SER A 440 -3.60 29.80 6.20
CA SER A 440 -3.64 30.27 7.58
C SER A 440 -5.05 30.07 8.17
N VAL A 441 -5.13 29.86 9.50
CA VAL A 441 -6.42 29.70 10.19
C VAL A 441 -7.28 30.94 9.96
N GLN A 442 -6.67 32.13 10.00
CA GLN A 442 -7.31 33.42 9.78
C GLN A 442 -7.94 33.50 8.39
N GLU A 443 -7.20 33.14 7.33
CA GLU A 443 -7.71 33.17 5.97
C GLU A 443 -8.87 32.17 5.78
N ARG A 444 -8.75 30.96 6.36
CA ARG A 444 -9.81 29.95 6.30
C ARG A 444 -11.07 30.40 7.05
N ALA A 445 -10.90 31.04 8.21
CA ALA A 445 -12.00 31.61 8.98
C ALA A 445 -12.68 32.76 8.20
N ARG A 446 -11.90 33.63 7.55
CA ARG A 446 -12.41 34.72 6.69
C ARG A 446 -13.25 34.18 5.53
N ARG A 447 -12.73 33.20 4.79
CA ARG A 447 -13.46 32.53 3.69
C ARG A 447 -14.78 31.93 4.17
N ARG A 448 -14.74 31.24 5.32
CA ARG A 448 -15.91 30.63 5.93
C ARG A 448 -16.94 31.66 6.39
N GLN A 449 -16.50 32.78 6.97
CA GLN A 449 -17.38 33.86 7.38
C GLN A 449 -18.11 34.45 6.18
N GLN A 450 -17.40 34.68 5.06
CA GLN A 450 -18.02 35.18 3.83
C GLN A 450 -19.07 34.21 3.28
N ASP A 451 -18.77 32.91 3.26
CA ASP A 451 -19.72 31.86 2.86
C ASP A 451 -20.99 31.85 3.73
N LEU A 452 -20.85 32.05 5.04
CA LEU A 452 -21.98 32.10 5.98
C LEU A 452 -22.80 33.39 5.82
N LYS A 453 -22.13 34.54 5.64
CA LYS A 453 -22.80 35.82 5.35
C LYS A 453 -23.62 35.74 4.07
N ASN A 454 -23.09 35.12 3.02
CA ASN A 454 -23.81 34.89 1.77
C ASN A 454 -25.05 33.98 1.94
N ARG A 455 -25.16 33.24 3.05
CA ARG A 455 -26.30 32.39 3.42
C ARG A 455 -27.19 33.01 4.51
N GLY A 456 -26.96 34.28 4.86
CA GLY A 456 -27.73 35.00 5.88
C GLY A 456 -27.38 34.63 7.33
N GLN A 457 -26.19 34.07 7.58
CA GLN A 457 -25.71 33.73 8.93
C GLN A 457 -24.53 34.62 9.32
N GLU A 458 -24.57 35.22 10.51
CA GLU A 458 -23.46 35.97 11.08
C GLU A 458 -22.79 35.21 12.22
N VAL A 459 -21.48 35.03 12.11
CA VAL A 459 -20.63 34.39 13.12
C VAL A 459 -19.35 35.20 13.24
N SER A 460 -18.83 35.37 14.47
CA SER A 460 -17.60 36.11 14.69
C SER A 460 -16.39 35.38 14.09
N LEU A 461 -15.39 36.15 13.65
CA LEU A 461 -14.18 35.57 13.08
C LEU A 461 -13.43 34.71 14.11
N GLU A 462 -13.34 35.20 15.35
CA GLU A 462 -12.68 34.51 16.46
C GLU A 462 -13.31 33.15 16.77
N GLN A 463 -14.65 33.07 16.77
CA GLN A 463 -15.34 31.80 16.97
C GLN A 463 -15.01 30.81 15.84
N LEU A 464 -15.01 31.26 14.58
CA LEU A 464 -14.68 30.41 13.44
C LEU A 464 -13.22 29.94 13.48
N GLU A 465 -12.29 30.78 13.93
CA GLU A 465 -10.89 30.39 14.11
C GLU A 465 -10.74 29.27 15.15
N GLN A 466 -11.41 29.40 16.30
CA GLN A 466 -11.40 28.37 17.34
C GLN A 466 -12.02 27.05 16.84
N GLU A 467 -13.17 27.10 16.16
CA GLU A 467 -13.81 25.91 15.60
C GLU A 467 -12.92 25.21 14.56
N ILE A 468 -12.23 25.98 13.71
CA ILE A 468 -11.30 25.46 12.71
C ILE A 468 -10.08 24.81 13.39
N GLN A 469 -9.48 25.46 14.38
CA GLN A 469 -8.33 24.91 15.12
C GLN A 469 -8.67 23.61 15.84
N GLN A 470 -9.81 23.57 16.54
CA GLN A 470 -10.27 22.35 17.22
C GLN A 470 -10.49 21.21 16.23
N ARG A 471 -11.03 21.52 15.04
CA ARG A 471 -11.24 20.53 13.99
C ARG A 471 -9.91 20.01 13.43
N ASP A 472 -8.96 20.90 13.14
CA ASP A 472 -7.65 20.51 12.64
C ASP A 472 -6.87 19.67 13.66
N LEU A 473 -6.97 20.00 14.95
CA LEU A 473 -6.42 19.17 16.02
C LEU A 473 -7.04 17.78 15.99
N LYS A 474 -8.39 17.68 16.00
CA LYS A 474 -9.09 16.40 15.93
C LYS A 474 -8.70 15.58 14.69
N ASP A 475 -8.50 16.21 13.54
CA ASP A 475 -8.12 15.52 12.29
C ASP A 475 -6.66 15.05 12.29
N SER A 476 -5.74 15.82 12.87
CA SER A 476 -4.30 15.54 12.89
C SER A 476 -3.88 14.59 14.02
N THR A 477 -4.65 14.51 15.10
CA THR A 477 -4.38 13.63 16.26
C THR A 477 -5.17 12.33 16.26
N ARG A 478 -5.86 11.97 15.16
CA ARG A 478 -6.56 10.69 15.07
C ARG A 478 -5.59 9.51 15.17
N ALA A 479 -6.04 8.44 15.82
CA ALA A 479 -5.31 7.18 15.88
C ALA A 479 -5.13 6.54 14.49
N VAL A 480 -6.15 6.62 13.62
CA VAL A 480 -6.13 6.04 12.28
C VAL A 480 -6.19 7.13 11.21
N ALA A 481 -5.25 7.06 10.27
CA ALA A 481 -5.14 7.95 9.12
C ALA A 481 -5.28 9.46 9.48
N PRO A 482 -4.37 9.97 10.33
CA PRO A 482 -4.36 11.38 10.70
C PRO A 482 -4.09 12.28 9.49
N LEU A 483 -4.62 13.50 9.53
CA LEU A 483 -4.28 14.54 8.56
C LEU A 483 -2.78 14.86 8.66
N ARG A 484 -2.02 14.41 7.66
CA ARG A 484 -0.57 14.63 7.54
C ARG A 484 -0.20 14.79 6.09
N LYS A 485 0.80 15.64 5.82
CA LYS A 485 1.42 15.75 4.51
C LYS A 485 2.17 14.44 4.20
N ALA A 486 1.93 13.86 3.02
CA ALA A 486 2.74 12.73 2.55
C ALA A 486 4.19 13.19 2.31
N ALA A 487 5.17 12.31 2.52
CA ALA A 487 6.58 12.68 2.45
C ALA A 487 7.01 13.27 1.09
N ASP A 488 6.35 12.83 0.02
CA ASP A 488 6.55 13.22 -1.37
C ASP A 488 5.47 14.20 -1.89
N ALA A 489 4.59 14.72 -1.02
CA ALA A 489 3.59 15.70 -1.42
C ALA A 489 4.18 17.12 -1.52
N ILE A 490 3.79 17.83 -2.58
CA ILE A 490 4.09 19.25 -2.75
C ILE A 490 3.11 20.06 -1.88
N GLU A 491 3.66 20.85 -0.98
CA GLU A 491 2.87 21.77 -0.16
C GLU A 491 2.57 23.05 -0.94
N VAL A 492 1.31 23.49 -0.93
CA VAL A 492 0.85 24.68 -1.63
C VAL A 492 0.11 25.59 -0.66
N GLN A 493 0.70 26.74 -0.36
CA GLN A 493 0.09 27.77 0.47
C GLN A 493 -0.86 28.62 -0.37
N THR A 494 -2.14 28.66 0.01
CA THR A 494 -3.21 29.31 -0.78
C THR A 494 -3.62 30.69 -0.24
N ASP A 495 -2.89 31.22 0.75
CA ASP A 495 -3.14 32.55 1.28
C ASP A 495 -2.92 33.62 0.21
N GLY A 496 -3.90 34.49 0.02
CA GLY A 496 -3.84 35.57 -0.98
C GLY A 496 -4.00 35.15 -2.44
N MET A 497 -4.07 33.84 -2.75
CA MET A 497 -4.31 33.35 -4.11
C MET A 497 -5.81 33.24 -4.40
N SER A 498 -6.21 33.62 -5.62
CA SER A 498 -7.53 33.32 -6.15
C SER A 498 -7.68 31.83 -6.48
N ILE A 499 -8.94 31.37 -6.57
CA ILE A 499 -9.24 29.97 -6.93
C ILE A 499 -8.65 29.61 -8.30
N ALA A 500 -8.70 30.54 -9.26
CA ALA A 500 -8.16 30.34 -10.61
C ALA A 500 -6.64 30.16 -10.60
N GLU A 501 -5.92 31.05 -9.89
CA GLU A 501 -4.45 30.95 -9.78
C GLU A 501 -4.02 29.64 -9.12
N VAL A 502 -4.71 29.21 -8.06
CA VAL A 502 -4.43 27.90 -7.44
C VAL A 502 -4.71 26.78 -8.43
N THR A 503 -5.85 26.78 -9.12
CA THR A 503 -6.18 25.75 -10.12
C THR A 503 -5.12 25.64 -11.21
N ASP A 504 -4.72 26.76 -11.83
CA ASP A 504 -3.73 26.77 -12.90
C ASP A 504 -2.37 26.28 -12.41
N TYR A 505 -1.97 26.67 -11.19
CA TYR A 505 -0.74 26.19 -10.57
C TYR A 505 -0.74 24.67 -10.37
N LEU A 506 -1.84 24.09 -9.88
CA LEU A 506 -1.94 22.63 -9.69
C LEU A 506 -1.97 21.86 -11.01
N VAL A 507 -2.62 22.41 -12.04
CA VAL A 507 -2.61 21.83 -13.40
C VAL A 507 -1.20 21.84 -13.98
N ASN A 508 -0.43 22.92 -13.77
CA ASN A 508 0.96 22.97 -14.22
C ASN A 508 1.85 21.94 -13.51
N ILE A 509 1.67 21.73 -12.20
CA ILE A 509 2.38 20.68 -11.47
C ILE A 509 2.10 19.30 -12.07
N TYR A 510 0.84 19.02 -12.43
CA TYR A 510 0.46 17.75 -13.04
C TYR A 510 1.26 17.47 -14.32
N TYR A 511 1.36 18.44 -15.22
CA TYR A 511 2.12 18.26 -16.46
C TYR A 511 3.64 18.24 -16.29
N GLN A 512 4.17 18.76 -15.18
CA GLN A 512 5.61 18.72 -14.91
C GLN A 512 6.07 17.39 -14.29
N GLN A 513 5.17 16.68 -13.60
CA GLN A 513 5.50 15.42 -12.91
C GLN A 513 5.29 14.16 -13.77
N LEU A 514 4.59 14.30 -14.89
CA LEU A 514 4.26 13.23 -15.83
C LEU A 514 5.06 13.39 -17.13
#